data_AF-A0A1Z8S4Z3-F1
#
_entry.id   AF-A0A1Z8S4Z3-F1
#
_cell.length_a   1.000
_cell.length_b   1.000
_cell.length_c   1.000
_cell.angle_alpha   90.00
_cell.angle_beta   90.00
_cell.angle_gamma   90.00
#
_symmetry.space_group_name_H-M   'P 1'
#
loop_
_entity.id
_entity.type
_entity.pdbx_description
1 polymer ?
#
loop_
_entity_poly.entity_id
_entity_poly.type
_entity_poly.pdbx_seq_one_letter_code
_entity_poly.pdbx_strand_id
1 'polypeptide(L)'
;MFGDSFSFFMFIPKSFRLVHASLGLCLLGGMTWVKTVHAQFRSECDIRPIPFREDIRPPDAWETAWEAAWPEASDALQTWRTGQFKQVISVWRGWAPHAAAHQAMAERLGLPPSAAYLAWWATCDDATRLSRASWDERTVEAMLQSWKVNATPLSAMQQAHAARPRTVDLNDWARAMRTGMRLMENLELPRIHVVQTGETVYSISRTYGLPPRCLAQWNGVWDDLQPGMALIIPDLL
;
A
#
# COMPACT_ATOMS: atom_id res chain seq x y z
N MET A 1 0.65 50.45 -24.17
CA MET A 1 1.47 50.14 -25.35
C MET A 1 1.59 48.62 -25.39
N PHE A 2 0.77 48.00 -26.26
CA PHE A 2 0.74 46.63 -26.79
C PHE A 2 1.10 45.46 -25.84
N GLY A 3 0.20 44.52 -25.51
CA GLY A 3 -0.47 43.56 -26.42
C GLY A 3 0.26 42.21 -26.27
N ASP A 4 -0.30 41.01 -26.24
CA ASP A 4 -1.66 40.51 -26.45
C ASP A 4 -1.80 39.14 -25.75
N SER A 5 -3.01 38.84 -25.32
CA SER A 5 -3.49 37.50 -24.96
C SER A 5 -3.58 36.61 -26.20
N PHE A 6 -3.12 35.36 -26.11
CA PHE A 6 -3.54 34.32 -27.07
C PHE A 6 -3.85 33.00 -26.36
N SER A 7 -5.15 32.77 -26.17
CA SER A 7 -5.74 31.46 -25.91
C SER A 7 -5.68 30.61 -27.17
N PHE A 8 -5.04 29.44 -27.10
CA PHE A 8 -5.07 28.47 -28.18
C PHE A 8 -6.26 27.51 -27.98
N PHE A 9 -7.39 27.86 -28.58
CA PHE A 9 -8.49 26.95 -28.87
C PHE A 9 -8.17 26.22 -30.18
N MET A 10 -7.97 24.90 -30.12
CA MET A 10 -7.87 24.08 -31.32
C MET A 10 -9.25 23.51 -31.67
N PHE A 11 -9.92 24.20 -32.60
CA PHE A 11 -11.08 23.70 -33.34
C PHE A 11 -10.57 22.86 -34.52
N ILE A 12 -11.04 21.61 -34.64
CA ILE A 12 -11.02 20.84 -35.91
C ILE A 12 -12.40 20.20 -36.10
N PRO A 13 -12.98 20.24 -37.31
CA PRO A 13 -14.42 20.38 -37.50
C PRO A 13 -15.22 19.08 -37.64
N LYS A 14 -16.52 19.20 -37.35
CA LYS A 14 -17.58 18.25 -37.73
C LYS A 14 -17.86 18.36 -39.24
N SER A 15 -17.66 17.28 -39.98
CA SER A 15 -18.49 16.96 -41.15
C SER A 15 -18.14 15.57 -41.68
N PHE A 16 -19.11 14.66 -41.70
CA PHE A 16 -19.55 13.96 -42.91
C PHE A 16 -20.75 13.08 -42.54
N ARG A 17 -21.94 13.50 -42.93
CA ARG A 17 -23.11 12.62 -43.10
C ARG A 17 -23.23 12.36 -44.60
N LEU A 18 -23.28 11.09 -44.99
CA LEU A 18 -24.14 10.66 -46.09
C LEU A 18 -24.46 9.18 -45.90
N VAL A 19 -25.67 8.96 -45.40
CA VAL A 19 -26.37 7.68 -45.43
C VAL A 19 -26.89 7.52 -46.86
N HIS A 20 -26.53 6.41 -47.52
CA HIS A 20 -27.30 5.83 -48.62
C HIS A 20 -27.29 4.31 -48.49
N ALA A 21 -28.49 3.74 -48.63
CA ALA A 21 -28.80 2.32 -48.69
C ALA A 21 -27.95 1.60 -49.76
N SER A 22 -27.68 0.30 -49.69
CA SER A 22 -28.57 -0.73 -50.24
C SER A 22 -28.03 -2.14 -49.95
N LEU A 23 -28.98 -3.07 -49.83
CA LEU A 23 -28.95 -4.54 -49.86
C LEU A 23 -27.65 -5.26 -50.27
N GLY A 24 -27.34 -6.32 -49.51
CA GLY A 24 -26.46 -7.42 -49.93
C GLY A 24 -26.44 -8.55 -48.92
N LEU A 25 -27.50 -9.37 -48.90
CA LEU A 25 -27.51 -10.65 -48.19
C LEU A 25 -26.72 -11.67 -49.03
N CYS A 26 -25.59 -12.18 -48.53
CA CYS A 26 -24.98 -13.39 -49.06
C CYS A 26 -24.32 -14.21 -47.93
N LEU A 27 -24.60 -15.51 -48.00
CA LEU A 27 -24.39 -16.57 -47.04
C LEU A 27 -22.94 -17.07 -46.98
N LEU A 28 -22.62 -17.68 -45.84
CA LEU A 28 -21.60 -18.73 -45.60
C LEU A 28 -20.12 -18.31 -45.56
N GLY A 29 -19.56 -18.41 -44.35
CA GLY A 29 -18.13 -18.44 -44.11
C GLY A 29 -17.87 -18.56 -42.61
N GLY A 30 -17.89 -19.78 -42.08
CA GLY A 30 -17.59 -20.06 -40.69
C GLY A 30 -16.21 -19.55 -40.31
N MET A 31 -16.16 -18.45 -39.57
CA MET A 31 -14.95 -18.03 -38.86
C MET A 31 -15.05 -18.60 -37.44
N THR A 32 -14.39 -19.74 -37.25
CA THR A 32 -14.06 -20.24 -35.92
C THR A 32 -13.24 -19.16 -35.22
N TRP A 33 -13.80 -18.60 -34.16
CA TRP A 33 -13.04 -17.80 -33.21
C TRP A 33 -12.06 -18.75 -32.51
N VAL A 34 -10.86 -18.90 -33.08
CA VAL A 34 -9.73 -19.45 -32.35
C VAL A 34 -9.46 -18.46 -31.23
N LYS A 35 -9.95 -18.75 -30.03
CA LYS A 35 -9.52 -18.06 -28.81
C LYS A 35 -8.02 -18.27 -28.71
N THR A 36 -7.23 -17.29 -29.13
CA THR A 36 -5.79 -17.25 -28.84
C THR A 36 -5.66 -17.09 -27.33
N VAL A 37 -5.66 -18.22 -26.62
CA VAL A 37 -5.26 -18.26 -25.21
C VAL A 37 -3.78 -17.92 -25.21
N HIS A 38 -3.47 -16.65 -24.98
CA HIS A 38 -2.10 -16.23 -24.72
C HIS A 38 -1.70 -16.88 -23.41
N ALA A 39 -0.96 -18.00 -23.50
CA ALA A 39 -0.33 -18.61 -22.35
C ALA A 39 0.63 -17.58 -21.76
N GLN A 40 0.24 -16.98 -20.64
CA GLN A 40 1.03 -15.99 -19.95
C GLN A 40 2.23 -16.73 -19.35
N PHE A 41 3.43 -16.52 -19.90
CA PHE A 41 4.66 -17.08 -19.35
C PHE A 41 4.85 -16.51 -17.94
N ARG A 42 4.65 -17.37 -16.94
CA ARG A 42 4.89 -17.02 -15.53
C ARG A 42 6.38 -16.95 -15.29
N SER A 43 6.82 -15.89 -14.62
CA SER A 43 8.20 -15.85 -14.13
C SER A 43 8.33 -16.79 -12.93
N GLU A 44 9.49 -17.42 -12.77
CA GLU A 44 9.74 -18.33 -11.63
C GLU A 44 9.70 -17.61 -10.27
N CYS A 45 9.74 -16.27 -10.26
CA CYS A 45 9.62 -15.46 -9.06
C CYS A 45 8.24 -14.79 -8.92
N ASP A 46 7.24 -15.25 -9.68
CA ASP A 46 5.86 -14.78 -9.56
C ASP A 46 5.28 -15.18 -8.20
N ILE A 47 4.64 -14.22 -7.53
CA ILE A 47 4.01 -14.43 -6.24
C ILE A 47 2.55 -14.85 -6.40
N ARG A 48 2.05 -15.60 -5.42
CA ARG A 48 0.62 -15.86 -5.28
C ARG A 48 -0.12 -14.53 -5.07
N PRO A 49 -1.31 -14.36 -5.69
CA PRO A 49 -2.17 -13.23 -5.38
C PRO A 49 -2.47 -13.18 -3.88
N ILE A 50 -2.42 -11.99 -3.29
CA ILE A 50 -2.66 -11.78 -1.86
C ILE A 50 -4.17 -11.86 -1.61
N PRO A 51 -4.66 -12.86 -0.85
CA PRO A 51 -6.06 -12.97 -0.51
C PRO A 51 -6.42 -12.03 0.65
N PHE A 52 -7.73 -11.89 0.87
CA PHE A 52 -8.23 -11.31 2.12
C PHE A 52 -8.15 -12.35 3.23
N ARG A 53 -7.88 -11.87 4.45
CA ARG A 53 -7.95 -12.68 5.65
C ARG A 53 -9.39 -13.11 5.92
N GLU A 54 -9.53 -14.28 6.54
CA GLU A 54 -10.81 -14.77 7.04
C GLU A 54 -11.22 -14.10 8.37
N ASP A 55 -10.24 -13.66 9.16
CA ASP A 55 -10.41 -13.11 10.52
C ASP A 55 -10.35 -11.58 10.56
N ILE A 56 -11.25 -10.91 9.83
CA ILE A 56 -11.31 -9.44 9.79
C ILE A 56 -12.04 -8.89 11.02
N ARG A 57 -11.35 -8.09 11.83
CA ARG A 57 -11.95 -7.39 12.99
C ARG A 57 -12.88 -6.24 12.56
N PRO A 58 -13.95 -5.94 13.33
CA PRO A 58 -14.75 -4.74 13.11
C PRO A 58 -13.92 -3.46 13.35
N PRO A 59 -14.32 -2.32 12.75
CA PRO A 59 -13.70 -1.03 13.03
C PRO A 59 -13.79 -0.69 14.52
N ASP A 60 -12.74 -0.09 15.07
CA ASP A 60 -12.78 0.47 16.42
C ASP A 60 -13.42 1.87 16.45
N ALA A 61 -13.54 2.46 17.64
CA ALA A 61 -14.17 3.76 17.84
C ALA A 61 -13.45 4.89 17.09
N TRP A 62 -12.13 4.81 16.95
CA TRP A 62 -11.36 5.82 16.22
C TRP A 62 -11.56 5.69 14.72
N GLU A 63 -11.52 4.47 14.21
CA GLU A 63 -11.83 4.17 12.80
C GLU A 63 -13.22 4.65 12.40
N THR A 64 -14.22 4.37 13.23
CA THR A 64 -15.61 4.80 12.98
C THR A 64 -15.71 6.32 12.88
N ALA A 65 -15.03 7.04 13.78
CA ALA A 65 -15.00 8.50 13.75
C ALA A 65 -14.24 9.05 12.52
N TRP A 66 -13.16 8.40 12.12
CA TRP A 66 -12.40 8.77 10.92
C TRP A 66 -13.15 8.47 9.62
N GLU A 67 -13.95 7.42 9.58
CA GLU A 67 -14.84 7.13 8.45
C GLU A 67 -15.89 8.22 8.28
N ALA A 68 -16.46 8.71 9.38
CA ALA A 68 -17.40 9.82 9.34
C ALA A 68 -16.73 11.15 8.90
N ALA A 69 -15.50 11.40 9.33
CA ALA A 69 -14.76 12.62 9.00
C ALA A 69 -14.14 12.62 7.59
N TRP A 70 -13.75 11.44 7.08
CA TRP A 70 -13.09 11.25 5.78
C TRP A 70 -13.74 10.09 4.99
N PRO A 71 -14.97 10.27 4.47
CA PRO A 71 -15.77 9.18 3.88
C PRO A 71 -15.23 8.64 2.54
N GLU A 72 -14.43 9.42 1.82
CA GLU A 72 -13.96 9.11 0.45
C GLU A 72 -12.80 8.09 0.40
N ALA A 73 -12.99 6.90 0.97
CA ALA A 73 -11.94 5.85 0.98
C ALA A 73 -11.59 5.32 -0.43
N SER A 74 -12.50 5.46 -1.39
CA SER A 74 -12.41 4.83 -2.71
C SER A 74 -11.20 5.28 -3.52
N ASP A 75 -10.86 6.57 -3.48
CA ASP A 75 -9.74 7.10 -4.26
C ASP A 75 -8.40 6.65 -3.67
N ALA A 76 -8.25 6.71 -2.34
CA ALA A 76 -7.11 6.13 -1.64
C ALA A 76 -6.97 4.63 -1.94
N LEU A 77 -8.09 3.89 -1.96
CA LEU A 77 -8.11 2.47 -2.29
C LEU A 77 -7.67 2.18 -3.73
N GLN A 78 -8.02 3.04 -4.69
CA GLN A 78 -7.53 2.94 -6.07
C GLN A 78 -6.01 3.13 -6.11
N THR A 79 -5.46 4.09 -5.36
CA THR A 79 -4.01 4.29 -5.23
C THR A 79 -3.32 3.02 -4.74
N TRP A 80 -3.84 2.38 -3.69
CA TRP A 80 -3.25 1.16 -3.13
C TRP A 80 -3.33 -0.05 -4.06
N ARG A 81 -4.46 -0.22 -4.76
CA ARG A 81 -4.67 -1.34 -5.70
C ARG A 81 -3.82 -1.21 -6.96
N THR A 82 -3.45 0.01 -7.33
CA THR A 82 -2.61 0.26 -8.51
C THR A 82 -1.27 -0.45 -8.35
N GLY A 83 -0.96 -1.35 -9.29
CA GLY A 83 0.24 -2.17 -9.23
C GLY A 83 0.17 -3.35 -8.26
N GLN A 84 -1.02 -3.91 -8.01
CA GLN A 84 -1.24 -5.14 -7.22
C GLN A 84 -0.76 -5.05 -5.77
N PHE A 85 -1.13 -3.98 -5.06
CA PHE A 85 -0.79 -3.77 -3.65
C PHE A 85 0.70 -3.67 -3.32
N LYS A 86 1.58 -3.48 -4.32
CA LYS A 86 3.03 -3.26 -4.10
C LYS A 86 3.32 -2.17 -3.07
N GLN A 87 2.54 -1.08 -3.08
CA GLN A 87 2.68 -0.02 -2.08
C GLN A 87 2.30 -0.50 -0.68
N VAL A 88 1.20 -1.23 -0.51
CA VAL A 88 0.79 -1.81 0.79
C VAL A 88 1.86 -2.76 1.31
N ILE A 89 2.39 -3.64 0.47
CA ILE A 89 3.47 -4.58 0.85
C ILE A 89 4.73 -3.81 1.29
N SER A 90 5.04 -2.69 0.62
CA SER A 90 6.18 -1.84 0.99
C SER A 90 6.00 -1.24 2.39
N VAL A 91 4.78 -0.76 2.71
CA VAL A 91 4.43 -0.24 4.04
C VAL A 91 4.45 -1.34 5.09
N TRP A 92 3.88 -2.49 4.76
CA TRP A 92 3.86 -3.67 5.61
C TRP A 92 5.25 -4.14 6.02
N ARG A 93 6.22 -4.11 5.09
CA ARG A 93 7.63 -4.41 5.41
C ARG A 93 8.17 -3.57 6.55
N GLY A 94 7.76 -2.30 6.65
CA GLY A 94 8.16 -1.42 7.75
C GLY A 94 7.35 -1.65 9.03
N TRP A 95 6.05 -1.92 8.91
CA TRP A 95 5.16 -2.09 10.06
C TRP A 95 5.28 -3.46 10.74
N ALA A 96 5.35 -4.55 9.97
CA ALA A 96 5.20 -5.91 10.47
C ALA A 96 6.18 -6.29 11.60
N PRO A 97 7.47 -5.90 11.58
CA PRO A 97 8.39 -6.20 12.66
C PRO A 97 7.99 -5.59 14.01
N HIS A 98 7.24 -4.48 14.00
CA HIS A 98 6.88 -3.71 15.19
C HIS A 98 5.41 -3.79 15.57
N ALA A 99 4.58 -4.38 14.70
CA ALA A 99 3.12 -4.40 14.83
C ALA A 99 2.66 -4.88 16.21
N ALA A 100 3.15 -6.04 16.66
CA ALA A 100 2.76 -6.63 17.94
C ALA A 100 3.16 -5.75 19.13
N ALA A 101 4.37 -5.19 19.12
CA ALA A 101 4.87 -4.33 20.19
C ALA A 101 4.07 -3.01 20.27
N HIS A 102 3.79 -2.38 19.14
CA HIS A 102 3.01 -1.16 19.07
C HIS A 102 1.54 -1.39 19.45
N GLN A 103 0.95 -2.51 19.04
CA GLN A 103 -0.42 -2.89 19.43
C GLN A 103 -0.52 -3.13 20.94
N ALA A 104 0.40 -3.90 21.52
CA ALA A 104 0.45 -4.13 22.97
C ALA A 104 0.66 -2.82 23.76
N MET A 105 1.45 -1.90 23.22
CA MET A 105 1.64 -0.59 23.80
C MET A 105 0.37 0.27 23.78
N ALA A 106 -0.36 0.30 22.67
CA ALA A 106 -1.65 0.99 22.59
C ALA A 106 -2.66 0.39 23.59
N GLU A 107 -2.75 -0.94 23.66
CA GLU A 107 -3.61 -1.65 24.61
C GLU A 107 -3.29 -1.27 26.07
N ARG A 108 -2.02 -1.31 26.46
CA ARG A 108 -1.56 -0.90 27.81
C ARG A 108 -1.94 0.55 28.16
N LEU A 109 -2.08 1.41 27.16
CA LEU A 109 -2.47 2.81 27.32
C LEU A 109 -3.99 3.03 27.26
N GLY A 110 -4.78 1.98 27.05
CA GLY A 110 -6.24 2.08 26.89
C GLY A 110 -6.64 2.71 25.55
N LEU A 111 -5.75 2.67 24.56
CA LEU A 111 -5.98 3.18 23.22
C LEU A 111 -6.37 2.03 22.28
N PRO A 112 -7.19 2.29 21.25
CA PRO A 112 -7.60 1.26 20.32
C PRO A 112 -6.45 0.85 19.37
N PRO A 113 -6.54 -0.31 18.71
CA PRO A 113 -5.50 -0.79 17.78
C PRO A 113 -5.13 0.21 16.69
N SER A 114 -6.10 0.95 16.15
CA SER A 114 -5.85 1.99 15.14
C SER A 114 -4.94 3.12 15.62
N ALA A 115 -4.86 3.38 16.93
CA ALA A 115 -3.92 4.36 17.49
C ALA A 115 -2.46 3.93 17.28
N ALA A 116 -2.18 2.62 17.36
CA ALA A 116 -0.83 2.08 17.11
C ALA A 116 -0.40 2.32 15.66
N TYR A 117 -1.30 2.04 14.71
CA TYR A 117 -1.08 2.32 13.29
C TYR A 117 -0.86 3.80 13.04
N LEU A 118 -1.71 4.66 13.61
CA LEU A 118 -1.59 6.10 13.43
C LEU A 118 -0.27 6.64 13.97
N ALA A 119 0.14 6.22 15.18
CA ALA A 119 1.39 6.66 15.79
C ALA A 119 2.61 6.20 14.98
N TRP A 120 2.61 4.97 14.48
CA TRP A 120 3.67 4.49 13.59
C TRP A 120 3.69 5.24 12.26
N TRP A 121 2.55 5.42 11.61
CA TRP A 121 2.44 6.16 10.34
C TRP A 121 2.87 7.64 10.50
N ALA A 122 2.60 8.21 11.66
CA ALA A 122 2.97 9.58 11.99
C ALA A 122 4.49 9.76 12.11
N THR A 123 5.18 8.78 12.70
CA THR A 123 6.62 8.81 12.98
C THR A 123 7.50 8.25 11.86
N CYS A 124 6.95 7.46 10.95
CA CYS A 124 7.74 6.80 9.91
C CYS A 124 8.25 7.76 8.82
N ASP A 125 9.56 7.96 8.66
CA ASP A 125 10.13 8.89 7.66
C ASP A 125 9.49 8.74 6.27
N ASP A 126 9.40 7.51 5.76
CA ASP A 126 8.63 7.18 4.57
C ASP A 126 7.93 5.84 4.79
N ALA A 127 6.61 5.87 4.98
CA ALA A 127 5.81 4.66 5.12
C ALA A 127 5.92 3.76 3.88
N THR A 128 6.19 4.33 2.70
CA THR A 128 6.11 3.63 1.41
C THR A 128 7.46 3.21 0.84
N ARG A 129 8.60 3.57 1.47
CA ARG A 129 9.94 3.28 0.94
C ARG A 129 10.93 2.71 1.97
N LEU A 130 11.94 2.04 1.43
CA LEU A 130 13.13 1.46 2.07
C LEU A 130 14.03 2.51 2.74
N SER A 131 13.50 3.37 3.61
CA SER A 131 14.40 4.16 4.44
C SER A 131 15.14 3.20 5.38
N ARG A 132 16.48 3.31 5.43
CA ARG A 132 17.32 2.59 6.41
C ARG A 132 17.17 3.19 7.81
N ALA A 133 16.23 4.12 8.01
CA ALA A 133 16.06 4.83 9.26
C ALA A 133 15.69 3.82 10.34
N SER A 134 16.46 3.82 11.42
CA SER A 134 16.15 3.07 12.62
C SER A 134 14.81 3.55 13.16
N TRP A 135 13.90 2.61 13.38
CA TRP A 135 12.60 2.89 14.00
C TRP A 135 12.80 3.25 15.47
N ASP A 136 12.40 4.46 15.86
CA ASP A 136 12.46 4.89 17.26
C ASP A 136 11.14 4.59 17.96
N GLU A 137 11.07 3.42 18.60
CA GLU A 137 9.92 3.00 19.41
C GLU A 137 9.57 4.02 20.49
N ARG A 138 10.54 4.82 20.97
CA ARG A 138 10.28 5.85 21.98
C ARG A 138 9.45 6.99 21.43
N THR A 139 9.62 7.35 20.16
CA THR A 139 8.80 8.39 19.52
C THR A 139 7.36 7.91 19.35
N VAL A 140 7.16 6.63 18.99
CA VAL A 140 5.81 6.02 18.93
C VAL A 140 5.17 6.00 20.32
N GLU A 141 5.90 5.57 21.35
CA GLU A 141 5.40 5.55 22.73
C GLU A 141 5.03 6.95 23.21
N ALA A 142 5.89 7.94 23.01
CA ALA A 142 5.66 9.33 23.42
C ALA A 142 4.36 9.89 22.79
N MET A 143 4.12 9.59 21.52
CA MET A 143 2.90 10.02 20.84
C MET A 143 1.66 9.31 21.37
N LEU A 144 1.70 7.99 21.59
CA LEU A 144 0.59 7.27 22.21
C LEU A 144 0.30 7.80 23.63
N GLN A 145 1.33 8.06 24.44
CA GLN A 145 1.18 8.66 25.78
C GLN A 145 0.52 10.04 25.72
N SER A 146 0.84 10.85 24.71
CA SER A 146 0.21 12.16 24.50
C SER A 146 -1.30 12.05 24.21
N TRP A 147 -1.72 10.98 23.52
CA TRP A 147 -3.11 10.75 23.17
C TRP A 147 -3.94 10.11 24.28
N LYS A 148 -3.31 9.32 25.15
CA LYS A 148 -3.95 8.70 26.31
C LYS A 148 -4.72 9.70 27.18
N VAL A 149 -4.23 10.92 27.32
CA VAL A 149 -4.80 11.89 28.27
C VAL A 149 -6.08 12.53 27.72
N ASN A 150 -6.07 13.05 26.49
CA ASN A 150 -7.15 13.93 26.00
C ASN A 150 -7.46 13.82 24.50
N ALA A 151 -6.86 12.91 23.73
CA ALA A 151 -7.07 12.92 22.29
C ALA A 151 -8.41 12.30 21.90
N THR A 152 -9.23 13.07 21.18
CA THR A 152 -10.29 12.52 20.33
C THR A 152 -9.67 11.91 19.06
N PRO A 153 -10.36 11.01 18.36
CA PRO A 153 -9.86 10.42 17.12
C PRO A 153 -9.43 11.49 16.10
N LEU A 154 -10.22 12.56 15.93
CA LEU A 154 -9.92 13.63 14.98
C LEU A 154 -8.69 14.42 15.42
N SER A 155 -8.58 14.76 16.71
CA SER A 155 -7.42 15.49 17.23
C SER A 155 -6.14 14.66 17.14
N ALA A 156 -6.21 13.33 17.34
CA ALA A 156 -5.08 12.43 17.18
C ALA A 156 -4.59 12.43 15.72
N MET A 157 -5.50 12.33 14.74
CA MET A 157 -5.16 12.40 13.31
C MET A 157 -4.49 13.73 12.95
N GLN A 158 -5.01 14.86 13.46
CA GLN A 158 -4.43 16.19 13.25
C GLN A 158 -3.04 16.31 13.87
N GLN A 159 -2.85 15.84 15.11
CA GLN A 159 -1.56 15.86 15.78
C GLN A 159 -0.55 14.96 15.07
N ALA A 160 -0.97 13.78 14.62
CA ALA A 160 -0.17 12.86 13.83
C ALA A 160 0.32 13.48 12.52
N HIS A 161 -0.58 14.17 11.79
CA HIS A 161 -0.25 14.93 10.58
C HIS A 161 0.61 16.18 10.85
N ALA A 162 0.49 16.79 12.03
CA ALA A 162 1.29 17.94 12.43
C ALA A 162 2.66 17.54 13.04
N ALA A 163 2.88 16.26 13.39
CA ALA A 163 4.08 15.78 14.06
C ALA A 163 5.39 16.05 13.29
N ARG A 164 5.29 16.32 11.98
CA ARG A 164 6.41 16.69 11.10
C ARG A 164 5.91 17.44 9.86
N PRO A 165 6.78 18.21 9.19
CA PRO A 165 6.44 18.86 7.92
C PRO A 165 6.02 17.83 6.86
N ARG A 166 4.90 18.09 6.19
CA ARG A 166 4.36 17.23 5.14
C ARG A 166 3.95 18.08 3.94
N THR A 167 4.09 17.51 2.75
CA THR A 167 3.63 18.11 1.49
C THR A 167 2.18 17.76 1.18
N VAL A 168 1.69 16.63 1.68
CA VAL A 168 0.32 16.15 1.52
C VAL A 168 -0.58 16.78 2.58
N ASP A 169 -1.75 17.29 2.19
CA ASP A 169 -2.71 17.87 3.13
C ASP A 169 -3.35 16.80 4.03
N LEU A 170 -4.02 17.27 5.09
CA LEU A 170 -4.60 16.39 6.10
C LEU A 170 -5.63 15.40 5.52
N ASN A 171 -6.46 15.81 4.56
CA ASN A 171 -7.55 14.96 4.07
C ASN A 171 -7.00 13.82 3.22
N ASP A 172 -6.09 14.11 2.30
CA ASP A 172 -5.39 13.11 1.51
C ASP A 172 -4.60 12.15 2.40
N TRP A 173 -3.87 12.69 3.37
CA TRP A 173 -3.07 11.88 4.29
C TRP A 173 -3.94 10.97 5.17
N ALA A 174 -5.03 11.49 5.75
CA ALA A 174 -5.93 10.74 6.61
C ALA A 174 -6.64 9.60 5.85
N ARG A 175 -7.11 9.85 4.62
CA ARG A 175 -7.70 8.81 3.75
C ARG A 175 -6.70 7.72 3.41
N ALA A 176 -5.47 8.10 3.04
CA ALA A 176 -4.41 7.16 2.70
C ALA A 176 -4.02 6.30 3.91
N MET A 177 -3.81 6.91 5.07
CA MET A 177 -3.46 6.22 6.32
C MET A 177 -4.55 5.22 6.74
N ARG A 178 -5.81 5.67 6.84
CA ARG A 178 -6.94 4.82 7.25
C ARG A 178 -7.12 3.63 6.31
N THR A 179 -7.10 3.88 5.00
CA THR A 179 -7.24 2.83 3.99
C THR A 179 -6.06 1.87 4.01
N GLY A 180 -4.83 2.40 4.13
CA GLY A 180 -3.61 1.61 4.20
C GLY A 180 -3.58 0.69 5.41
N MET A 181 -3.92 1.21 6.60
CA MET A 181 -4.10 0.42 7.82
C MET A 181 -5.07 -0.74 7.60
N ARG A 182 -6.27 -0.46 7.08
CA ARG A 182 -7.28 -1.51 6.86
C ARG A 182 -6.84 -2.54 5.82
N LEU A 183 -6.13 -2.14 4.78
CA LEU A 183 -5.54 -3.08 3.83
C LEU A 183 -4.47 -3.94 4.49
N MET A 184 -3.63 -3.37 5.34
CA MET A 184 -2.61 -4.13 6.07
C MET A 184 -3.19 -5.12 7.07
N GLU A 185 -4.32 -4.78 7.68
CA GLU A 185 -5.03 -5.70 8.59
C GLU A 185 -5.85 -6.75 7.85
N ASN A 186 -6.47 -6.42 6.72
CA ASN A 186 -7.45 -7.29 6.07
C ASN A 186 -6.86 -8.20 4.98
N LEU A 187 -5.60 -8.00 4.60
CA LEU A 187 -4.92 -8.82 3.58
C LEU A 187 -3.94 -9.80 4.23
N GLU A 188 -3.79 -10.98 3.63
CA GLU A 188 -2.75 -11.95 4.00
C GLU A 188 -1.40 -11.54 3.42
N LEU A 189 -0.83 -10.46 3.96
CA LEU A 189 0.41 -9.89 3.46
C LEU A 189 1.62 -10.81 3.69
N PRO A 190 2.65 -10.73 2.82
CA PRO A 190 3.82 -11.59 2.91
C PRO A 190 4.51 -11.54 4.27
N ARG A 191 5.11 -12.66 4.68
CA ARG A 191 5.95 -12.69 5.88
C ARG A 191 7.12 -11.72 5.73
N ILE A 192 7.44 -11.02 6.82
CA ILE A 192 8.65 -10.21 6.93
C ILE A 192 9.68 -10.94 7.79
N HIS A 193 10.91 -11.02 7.29
CA HIS A 193 12.06 -11.55 8.01
C HIS A 193 13.02 -10.41 8.33
N VAL A 194 13.37 -10.25 9.60
CA VAL A 194 14.39 -9.28 10.02
C VAL A 194 15.74 -9.98 10.03
N VAL A 195 16.67 -9.51 9.19
CA VAL A 195 18.02 -10.05 9.05
C VAL A 195 18.76 -10.03 10.38
N GLN A 196 19.34 -11.15 10.75
CA GLN A 196 20.19 -11.36 11.92
C GLN A 196 21.68 -11.29 11.54
N THR A 197 22.53 -11.14 12.55
CA THR A 197 23.99 -11.12 12.33
C THR A 197 24.49 -12.40 11.69
N GLY A 198 25.20 -12.27 10.56
CA GLY A 198 25.80 -13.38 9.82
C GLY A 198 24.87 -14.04 8.80
N GLU A 199 23.63 -13.60 8.66
CA GLU A 199 22.75 -14.09 7.62
C GLU A 199 23.09 -13.53 6.24
N THR A 200 22.84 -14.34 5.21
CA THR A 200 23.01 -14.03 3.79
C THR A 200 21.70 -14.30 3.07
N VAL A 201 21.53 -13.78 1.84
CA VAL A 201 20.38 -14.16 1.00
C VAL A 201 20.29 -15.67 0.88
N TYR A 202 21.42 -16.37 0.75
CA TYR A 202 21.44 -17.82 0.62
C TYR A 202 20.96 -18.55 1.90
N SER A 203 21.41 -18.15 3.09
CA SER A 203 20.98 -18.79 4.34
C SER A 203 19.50 -18.53 4.64
N ILE A 204 19.02 -17.32 4.36
CA ILE A 204 17.60 -16.94 4.54
C ILE A 204 16.74 -17.71 3.53
N SER A 205 17.14 -17.75 2.26
CA SER A 205 16.46 -18.53 1.23
C SER A 205 16.35 -20.00 1.57
N ARG A 206 17.41 -20.61 2.11
CA ARG A 206 17.36 -22.00 2.58
C ARG A 206 16.36 -22.19 3.71
N THR A 207 16.28 -21.23 4.64
CA THR A 207 15.35 -21.27 5.79
C THR A 207 13.88 -21.26 5.33
N TYR A 208 13.56 -20.50 4.30
CA TYR A 208 12.20 -20.37 3.77
C TYR A 208 11.89 -21.26 2.57
N GLY A 209 12.85 -22.05 2.08
CA GLY A 209 12.67 -22.90 0.91
C GLY A 209 12.47 -22.13 -0.40
N LEU A 210 13.10 -20.95 -0.53
CA LEU A 210 12.96 -20.07 -1.69
C LEU A 210 14.22 -20.06 -2.55
N PRO A 211 14.13 -19.90 -3.89
CA PRO A 211 15.29 -19.63 -4.73
C PRO A 211 15.98 -18.31 -4.31
N PRO A 212 17.31 -18.28 -4.08
CA PRO A 212 18.06 -17.07 -3.70
C PRO A 212 17.80 -15.88 -4.62
N ARG A 213 17.73 -16.12 -5.92
CA ARG A 213 17.43 -15.11 -6.93
C ARG A 213 16.06 -14.45 -6.73
N CYS A 214 15.04 -15.19 -6.29
CA CYS A 214 13.70 -14.63 -6.10
C CYS A 214 13.63 -13.79 -4.82
N LEU A 215 14.26 -14.25 -3.74
CA LEU A 215 14.36 -13.47 -2.50
C LEU A 215 15.09 -12.15 -2.75
N ALA A 216 16.21 -12.21 -3.47
CA ALA A 216 16.98 -11.05 -3.88
C ALA A 216 16.20 -10.08 -4.77
N GLN A 217 15.55 -10.60 -5.82
CA GLN A 217 14.79 -9.79 -6.76
C GLN A 217 13.66 -9.02 -6.07
N TRP A 218 12.94 -9.66 -5.15
CA TRP A 218 11.84 -9.04 -4.41
C TRP A 218 12.28 -7.95 -3.45
N ASN A 219 13.50 -8.06 -2.93
CA ASN A 219 14.02 -7.13 -1.92
C ASN A 219 15.02 -6.11 -2.49
N GLY A 220 15.52 -6.32 -3.71
CA GLY A 220 16.53 -5.48 -4.33
C GLY A 220 17.90 -5.57 -3.64
N VAL A 221 18.26 -6.75 -3.12
CA VAL A 221 19.47 -6.99 -2.30
C VAL A 221 20.20 -8.24 -2.75
N TRP A 222 21.50 -8.33 -2.48
CA TRP A 222 22.29 -9.55 -2.67
C TRP A 222 23.29 -9.74 -1.52
N ASP A 223 24.55 -9.40 -1.71
CA ASP A 223 25.62 -9.57 -0.70
C ASP A 223 25.70 -8.40 0.31
N ASP A 224 24.79 -7.44 0.24
CA ASP A 224 24.79 -6.20 1.00
C ASP A 224 23.85 -6.22 2.23
N LEU A 225 23.37 -7.41 2.63
CA LEU A 225 22.51 -7.56 3.80
C LEU A 225 23.18 -7.04 5.08
N GLN A 226 22.41 -6.29 5.86
CA GLN A 226 22.80 -5.77 7.16
C GLN A 226 21.82 -6.27 8.22
N PRO A 227 22.30 -6.57 9.45
CA PRO A 227 21.42 -6.88 10.57
C PRO A 227 20.36 -5.77 10.76
N GLY A 228 19.12 -6.19 11.03
CA GLY A 228 17.97 -5.30 11.17
C GLY A 228 17.23 -4.99 9.87
N MET A 229 17.74 -5.36 8.70
CA MET A 229 17.00 -5.19 7.44
C MET A 229 15.74 -6.07 7.43
N ALA A 230 14.59 -5.47 7.10
CA ALA A 230 13.33 -6.18 6.92
C ALA A 230 13.19 -6.66 5.47
N LEU A 231 13.18 -7.97 5.26
CA LEU A 231 13.01 -8.61 3.96
C LEU A 231 11.59 -9.16 3.81
N ILE A 232 10.98 -8.91 2.65
CA ILE A 232 9.76 -9.56 2.20
C ILE A 232 10.12 -11.00 1.82
N ILE A 233 9.43 -11.95 2.42
CA ILE A 233 9.51 -13.38 2.08
C ILE A 233 8.35 -13.67 1.12
N PRO A 234 8.58 -13.73 -0.20
CA PRO A 234 7.52 -13.93 -1.18
C PRO A 234 6.95 -15.35 -1.08
N ASP A 235 5.63 -15.47 -1.22
CA ASP A 235 4.96 -16.75 -1.46
C ASP A 235 4.90 -17.00 -2.96
N LEU A 236 5.72 -17.91 -3.46
CA LEU A 236 5.87 -18.19 -4.89
C LEU A 236 4.79 -19.18 -5.40
N LEU A 237 4.40 -19.01 -6.66
CA LEU A 237 3.42 -19.85 -7.37
C LEU A 237 3.92 -21.27 -7.69
#